data_AF-A0A5B1BW22-F1
#
_entry.id   AF-A0A5B1BW22-F1
#
_cell.length_a   1.000
_cell.length_b   1.000
_cell.length_c   1.000
_cell.angle_alpha   90.00
_cell.angle_beta   90.00
_cell.angle_gamma   90.00
#
_symmetry.space_group_name_H-M   'P 1'
#
loop_
_entity.id
_entity.type
_entity.pdbx_description
1 polymer ?
#
loop_
_entity_poly.entity_id
_entity_poly.type
_entity_poly.pdbx_seq_one_letter_code
_entity_poly.pdbx_strand_id
1 'polypeptide(L)'
;MTPTDSEPARLRSVAETLATEAAEFVRGRRAEIFGVHPAGAGSGSAVRAKTTPTDPVTVVDTDTERLLRTRLAQLRPGDPILGEEGGGPSASTATAAGAVTWVLDPIDGTVNFVYSIPAYAVSVGAQVGGVSVAGAVADVVGGKVYSAAVGRGAHVTDAQGSRELRCTGVDELSMSLLGTGFGYSTRRRAAQAAVLAGMLPMVRDVRR
;
A
#
# COMPACT_ATOMS: atom_id res chain seq x y z
N MET A 1 5.48 -17.97 -22.02
CA MET A 1 4.45 -17.47 -21.11
C MET A 1 3.12 -18.07 -21.56
N THR A 2 2.62 -19.09 -20.86
CA THR A 2 1.35 -19.75 -21.21
C THR A 2 0.17 -18.90 -20.72
N PRO A 3 -1.00 -18.94 -21.39
CA PRO A 3 -2.19 -18.16 -21.01
C PRO A 3 -2.66 -18.34 -19.55
N THR A 4 -2.24 -19.44 -18.91
CA THR A 4 -2.57 -19.80 -17.52
C THR A 4 -1.86 -18.94 -16.48
N ASP A 5 -0.72 -18.33 -16.80
CA ASP A 5 0.10 -17.60 -15.81
C ASP A 5 -0.36 -16.17 -15.54
N SER A 6 -1.26 -15.64 -16.37
CA SER A 6 -1.86 -14.32 -16.18
C SER A 6 -3.33 -14.41 -15.72
N GLU A 7 -3.78 -15.58 -15.25
CA GLU A 7 -5.13 -15.71 -14.69
C GLU A 7 -5.26 -14.80 -13.45
N PRO A 8 -6.32 -13.97 -13.35
CA PRO A 8 -6.50 -13.03 -12.24
C PRO A 8 -6.37 -13.66 -10.85
N ALA A 9 -6.82 -14.91 -10.68
CA ALA A 9 -6.70 -15.63 -9.41
C ALA A 9 -5.23 -15.88 -9.01
N ARG A 10 -4.36 -16.26 -9.96
CA ARG A 10 -2.93 -16.46 -9.69
C ARG A 10 -2.23 -15.14 -9.40
N LEU A 11 -2.55 -14.09 -10.16
CA LEU A 11 -2.00 -12.76 -9.93
C LEU A 11 -2.37 -12.23 -8.54
N ARG A 12 -3.61 -12.49 -8.08
CA ARG A 12 -4.02 -12.18 -6.70
C ARG A 12 -3.19 -12.92 -5.67
N SER A 13 -2.96 -14.22 -5.83
CA SER A 13 -2.15 -15.01 -4.89
C SER A 13 -0.70 -14.52 -4.80
N VAL A 14 -0.11 -14.11 -5.92
CA VAL A 14 1.22 -13.48 -5.93
C VAL A 14 1.18 -12.13 -5.21
N ALA A 15 0.16 -11.30 -5.45
CA ALA A 15 -0.01 -10.03 -4.75
C ALA A 15 -0.17 -10.21 -3.23
N GLU A 16 -0.98 -11.19 -2.80
CA GLU A 16 -1.18 -11.54 -1.38
C GLU A 16 0.13 -11.96 -0.71
N THR A 17 0.93 -12.80 -1.39
CA THR A 17 2.24 -13.25 -0.90
C THR A 17 3.16 -12.05 -0.70
N LEU A 18 3.30 -11.22 -1.74
CA LEU A 18 4.18 -10.06 -1.72
C LEU A 18 3.77 -9.02 -0.68
N ALA A 19 2.48 -8.69 -0.59
CA ALA A 19 1.97 -7.73 0.38
C ALA A 19 2.18 -8.23 1.82
N THR A 20 2.03 -9.53 2.08
CA THR A 20 2.27 -10.14 3.40
C THR A 20 3.75 -10.07 3.77
N GLU A 21 4.63 -10.56 2.90
CA GLU A 21 6.09 -10.55 3.13
C GLU A 21 6.61 -9.12 3.37
N ALA A 22 6.17 -8.17 2.55
CA ALA A 22 6.56 -6.76 2.70
C ALA A 22 6.01 -6.13 3.98
N ALA A 23 4.75 -6.43 4.37
CA ALA A 23 4.20 -5.90 5.62
C ALA A 23 4.94 -6.42 6.86
N GLU A 24 5.35 -7.69 6.85
CA GLU A 24 6.21 -8.25 7.91
C GLU A 24 7.57 -7.56 7.96
N PHE A 25 8.18 -7.32 6.80
CA PHE A 25 9.44 -6.60 6.69
C PHE A 25 9.34 -5.17 7.22
N VAL A 26 8.33 -4.39 6.79
CA VAL A 26 8.08 -3.02 7.26
C VAL A 26 7.90 -3.01 8.78
N ARG A 27 7.14 -3.97 9.34
CA ARG A 27 6.92 -4.08 10.80
C ARG A 27 8.24 -4.31 11.55
N GLY A 28 9.09 -5.21 11.05
CA GLY A 28 10.41 -5.49 11.62
C GLY A 28 11.34 -4.27 11.57
N ARG A 29 11.49 -3.67 10.39
CA ARG A 29 12.35 -2.48 10.19
C ARG A 29 11.91 -1.29 11.02
N ARG A 30 10.60 -1.08 11.15
CA ARG A 30 10.07 -0.03 12.03
C ARG A 30 10.46 -0.26 13.49
N ALA A 31 10.39 -1.49 13.98
CA ALA A 31 10.80 -1.83 15.34
C ALA A 31 12.30 -1.62 15.55
N GLU A 32 13.15 -1.89 14.55
CA GLU A 32 14.60 -1.63 14.61
C GLU A 32 14.94 -0.14 14.68
N ILE A 33 14.19 0.69 13.94
CA ILE A 33 14.48 2.14 13.82
C ILE A 33 13.88 2.94 14.98
N PHE A 34 12.66 2.58 15.42
CA PHE A 34 11.90 3.36 16.41
C PHE A 34 11.71 2.62 17.75
N GLY A 35 12.19 1.39 17.88
CA GLY A 35 12.12 0.63 19.13
C GLY A 35 12.99 1.25 20.23
N VAL A 36 12.37 1.50 21.38
CA VAL A 36 13.02 2.03 22.59
C VAL A 36 13.77 0.89 23.30
N HIS A 37 15.07 1.07 23.55
CA HIS A 37 15.80 0.32 24.58
C HIS A 37 15.02 0.40 25.90
N PRO A 38 14.81 -0.71 26.64
CA PRO A 38 14.04 -0.69 27.88
C PRO A 38 14.63 0.37 28.82
N ALA A 39 13.75 1.24 29.33
CA ALA A 39 14.10 2.36 30.19
C ALA A 39 14.90 1.87 31.41
N GLY A 40 16.21 2.18 31.45
CA GLY A 40 17.04 1.93 32.63
C GLY A 40 18.46 1.46 32.38
N ALA A 41 19.27 2.16 31.56
CA ALA A 41 20.73 2.13 31.70
C ALA A 41 21.39 3.28 30.92
N GLY A 42 22.11 4.13 31.65
CA GLY A 42 23.41 4.68 31.25
C GLY A 42 23.56 5.47 29.95
N SER A 43 23.96 6.73 30.10
CA SER A 43 24.59 7.57 29.08
C SER A 43 25.54 6.81 28.11
N GLY A 44 25.25 6.90 26.81
CA GLY A 44 26.26 6.91 25.75
C GLY A 44 26.23 5.75 24.74
N SER A 45 25.60 5.95 23.58
CA SER A 45 26.27 5.98 22.26
C SER A 45 25.31 5.69 21.10
N ALA A 46 25.20 6.67 20.19
CA ALA A 46 25.01 6.52 18.75
C ALA A 46 23.64 6.12 18.18
N VAL A 47 22.60 6.90 18.46
CA VAL A 47 21.76 7.37 17.34
C VAL A 47 22.40 8.66 16.88
N ARG A 48 23.09 8.63 15.74
CA ARG A 48 23.56 9.84 15.05
C ARG A 48 22.33 10.72 14.81
N ALA A 49 22.10 11.65 15.72
CA ALA A 49 21.17 12.76 15.58
C ALA A 49 21.71 13.70 14.50
N LYS A 50 21.56 13.28 13.23
CA LYS A 50 21.80 14.09 12.04
C LYS A 50 21.01 13.51 10.86
N THR A 51 19.69 13.54 10.89
CA THR A 51 18.89 13.50 9.66
C THR A 51 17.47 13.99 9.89
N THR A 52 16.88 14.59 8.87
CA THR A 52 15.51 15.12 8.87
C THR A 52 14.50 14.02 9.19
N PRO A 53 13.31 14.33 9.74
CA PRO A 53 12.27 13.34 10.09
C PRO A 53 11.84 12.41 8.94
N THR A 54 12.12 12.79 7.69
CA THR A 54 11.80 12.05 6.47
C THR A 54 12.81 10.97 6.10
N ASP A 55 14.04 11.03 6.60
CA ASP A 55 15.11 10.10 6.21
C ASP A 55 14.85 8.65 6.66
N PRO A 56 14.35 8.38 7.89
CA PRO A 56 14.08 7.01 8.31
C PRO A 56 12.97 6.32 7.50
N VAL A 57 11.94 7.07 7.08
CA VAL A 57 10.85 6.50 6.27
C VAL A 57 11.33 6.18 4.85
N THR A 58 12.11 7.08 4.22
CA THR A 58 12.70 6.84 2.91
C THR A 58 13.57 5.58 2.88
N VAL A 59 14.32 5.29 3.94
CA VAL A 59 15.12 4.07 4.05
C VAL A 59 14.24 2.81 4.07
N VAL A 60 13.22 2.77 4.94
CA VAL A 60 12.34 1.59 5.02
C VAL A 60 11.56 1.40 3.73
N ASP A 61 11.11 2.49 3.13
CA ASP A 61 10.38 2.46 1.87
C ASP A 61 11.25 1.88 0.74
N THR A 62 12.46 2.42 0.55
CA THR A 62 13.43 1.94 -0.45
C THR A 62 13.82 0.48 -0.22
N ASP A 63 14.03 0.08 1.04
CA ASP A 63 14.38 -1.30 1.40
C ASP A 63 13.23 -2.26 1.09
N THR A 64 11.99 -1.85 1.35
CA THR A 64 10.79 -2.64 1.09
C THR A 64 10.54 -2.75 -0.41
N GLU A 65 10.73 -1.69 -1.18
CA GLU A 65 10.63 -1.77 -2.64
C GLU A 65 11.67 -2.73 -3.23
N ARG A 66 12.90 -2.71 -2.71
CA ARG A 66 13.96 -3.64 -3.14
C ARG A 66 13.59 -5.10 -2.85
N LEU A 67 12.99 -5.37 -1.70
CA LEU A 67 12.44 -6.69 -1.35
C LEU A 67 11.39 -7.11 -2.39
N LEU A 68 10.38 -6.26 -2.63
CA LEU A 68 9.30 -6.56 -3.56
C LEU A 68 9.82 -6.83 -4.98
N ARG A 69 10.73 -5.99 -5.48
CA ARG A 69 11.36 -6.18 -6.80
C ARG A 69 12.14 -7.49 -6.90
N THR A 70 12.88 -7.85 -5.85
CA THR A 70 13.63 -9.12 -5.80
C THR A 70 12.70 -10.32 -5.83
N ARG A 71 11.61 -10.27 -5.06
CA ARG A 71 10.62 -11.35 -5.00
C ARG A 71 9.84 -11.46 -6.31
N LEU A 72 9.48 -10.35 -6.95
CA LEU A 72 8.86 -10.34 -8.28
C LEU A 72 9.78 -10.89 -9.35
N ALA A 73 11.08 -10.59 -9.34
CA ALA A 73 12.02 -11.18 -10.28
C ALA A 73 12.10 -12.72 -10.18
N GLN A 74 11.78 -13.29 -9.00
CA GLN A 74 11.73 -14.74 -8.77
C GLN A 74 10.37 -15.34 -9.14
N LEU A 75 9.27 -14.72 -8.69
CA LEU A 75 7.91 -15.25 -8.87
C LEU A 75 7.35 -14.97 -10.26
N ARG A 76 7.76 -13.85 -10.87
CA ARG A 76 7.25 -13.29 -12.13
C ARG A 76 8.40 -12.75 -13.00
N PRO A 77 9.34 -13.61 -13.43
CA PRO A 77 10.50 -13.14 -14.19
C PRO A 77 10.07 -12.43 -15.48
N GLY A 78 10.57 -11.21 -15.68
CA GLY A 78 10.33 -10.42 -16.89
C GLY A 78 9.06 -9.57 -16.89
N ASP A 79 8.18 -9.69 -15.88
CA ASP A 79 7.06 -8.77 -15.74
C ASP A 79 7.58 -7.37 -15.36
N PRO A 80 7.15 -6.30 -16.05
CA PRO A 80 7.51 -4.94 -15.68
C PRO A 80 7.03 -4.53 -14.28
N ILE A 81 7.79 -3.64 -13.63
CA ILE A 81 7.45 -3.10 -12.30
C ILE A 81 7.41 -1.58 -12.38
N LEU A 82 6.32 -1.00 -11.85
CA LEU A 82 6.13 0.42 -11.62
C LEU A 82 6.02 0.66 -10.11
N GLY A 83 7.14 1.03 -9.49
CA GLY A 83 7.21 1.38 -8.06
C GLY A 83 7.23 2.90 -7.84
N GLU A 84 6.94 3.33 -6.62
CA GLU A 84 7.01 4.73 -6.20
C GLU A 84 8.46 5.26 -6.23
N GLU A 85 9.42 4.51 -5.68
CA GLU A 85 10.80 4.98 -5.45
C GLU A 85 11.72 4.67 -6.64
N GLY A 86 11.64 3.46 -7.18
CA GLY A 86 12.47 3.01 -8.30
C GLY A 86 11.88 3.29 -9.67
N GLY A 87 10.69 3.91 -9.74
CA GLY A 87 9.96 4.17 -10.96
C GLY A 87 9.60 2.90 -11.73
N GLY A 88 9.39 3.04 -13.04
CA GLY A 88 9.08 1.93 -13.93
C GLY A 88 9.27 2.31 -15.39
N PRO A 89 8.99 1.37 -16.31
CA PRO A 89 8.97 1.68 -17.74
C PRO A 89 8.02 2.88 -17.98
N SER A 90 8.50 3.85 -18.75
CA SER A 90 7.64 4.99 -19.13
C SER A 90 6.48 4.49 -19.98
N ALA A 91 5.37 5.22 -20.01
CA ALA A 91 4.26 4.96 -20.93
C ALA A 91 4.72 4.90 -22.41
N SER A 92 5.90 5.43 -22.75
CA SER A 92 6.52 5.36 -24.08
C SER A 92 7.27 4.06 -24.38
N THR A 93 7.66 3.27 -23.36
CA THR A 93 8.22 1.94 -23.56
C THR A 93 7.07 0.96 -23.62
N ALA A 94 6.68 0.58 -24.84
CA ALA A 94 5.60 -0.37 -25.07
C ALA A 94 5.89 -1.67 -24.31
N THR A 95 5.14 -1.93 -23.24
CA THR A 95 5.04 -3.27 -22.68
C THR A 95 4.39 -4.15 -23.73
N ALA A 96 4.87 -5.40 -23.87
CA ALA A 96 4.26 -6.33 -24.82
C ALA A 96 2.75 -6.42 -24.56
N ALA A 97 1.94 -6.42 -25.62
CA ALA A 97 0.49 -6.48 -25.48
C ALA A 97 0.08 -7.69 -24.60
N GLY A 98 -0.68 -7.44 -23.54
CA GLY A 98 -1.10 -8.47 -22.59
C GLY A 98 -0.10 -8.81 -21.48
N ALA A 99 1.06 -8.14 -21.41
CA ALA A 99 1.99 -8.29 -20.30
C ALA A 99 1.41 -7.72 -19.00
N VAL A 100 1.77 -8.34 -17.88
CA VAL A 100 1.39 -7.88 -16.54
C VAL A 100 2.42 -6.88 -16.05
N THR A 101 1.97 -5.71 -15.62
CA THR A 101 2.79 -4.71 -14.90
C THR A 101 2.42 -4.71 -13.43
N TRP A 102 3.42 -4.86 -12.57
CA TRP A 102 3.25 -4.79 -11.12
C TRP A 102 3.41 -3.36 -10.64
N VAL A 103 2.34 -2.80 -10.04
CA VAL A 103 2.31 -1.45 -9.48
C VAL A 103 2.45 -1.56 -7.97
N LEU A 104 3.44 -0.87 -7.40
CA LEU A 104 3.82 -1.04 -5.99
C LEU A 104 3.86 0.30 -5.26
N ASP A 105 3.35 0.30 -4.03
CA ASP A 105 3.58 1.34 -3.02
C ASP A 105 4.05 0.61 -1.74
N PRO A 106 5.32 0.75 -1.36
CA PRO A 106 5.87 0.04 -0.21
C PRO A 106 5.30 0.52 1.14
N ILE A 107 4.98 1.82 1.29
CA ILE A 107 4.41 2.40 2.51
C ILE A 107 3.41 3.52 2.16
N ASP A 108 2.16 3.15 1.87
CA ASP A 108 1.07 4.12 1.77
C ASP A 108 0.74 4.64 3.18
N GLY A 109 0.83 5.95 3.35
CA GLY A 109 0.72 6.60 4.65
C GLY A 109 2.07 6.84 5.35
N THR A 110 3.12 7.18 4.62
CA THR A 110 4.45 7.57 5.16
C THR A 110 4.39 8.56 6.34
N VAL A 111 3.47 9.53 6.31
CA VAL A 111 3.24 10.45 7.44
C VAL A 111 2.78 9.68 8.68
N ASN A 112 1.80 8.78 8.54
CA ASN A 112 1.31 7.97 9.65
C ASN A 112 2.42 7.05 10.20
N PHE A 113 3.24 6.48 9.31
CA PHE A 113 4.40 5.67 9.68
C PHE A 113 5.37 6.44 10.60
N VAL A 114 5.76 7.66 10.19
CA VAL A 114 6.67 8.55 10.95
C VAL A 114 6.06 8.96 12.28
N TYR A 115 4.77 9.33 12.31
CA TYR A 115 4.08 9.79 13.51
C TYR A 115 3.55 8.66 14.40
N SER A 116 3.83 7.40 14.10
CA SER A 116 3.33 6.24 14.84
C SER A 116 1.80 6.14 14.92
N ILE A 117 1.12 6.66 13.90
CA ILE A 117 -0.33 6.48 13.75
C ILE A 117 -0.54 5.11 13.08
N PRO A 118 -1.37 4.22 13.65
CA PRO A 118 -1.50 2.82 13.19
C PRO A 118 -2.39 2.70 11.95
N ALA A 119 -2.03 3.40 10.88
CA ALA A 119 -2.77 3.46 9.62
C ALA A 119 -1.81 3.68 8.45
N TYR A 120 -1.07 2.63 8.09
CA TYR A 120 -0.21 2.59 6.91
C TYR A 120 -0.16 1.16 6.34
N ALA A 121 0.02 1.06 5.03
CA ALA A 121 -0.18 -0.19 4.31
C ALA A 121 0.89 -0.41 3.23
N VAL A 122 1.08 -1.67 2.84
CA VAL A 122 1.75 -2.04 1.58
C VAL A 122 0.68 -2.24 0.52
N SER A 123 0.88 -1.72 -0.70
CA SER A 123 -0.02 -1.93 -1.83
C SER A 123 0.69 -2.62 -3.00
N VAL A 124 0.07 -3.69 -3.53
CA VAL A 124 0.58 -4.47 -4.67
C VAL A 124 -0.55 -4.68 -5.67
N GLY A 125 -0.45 -4.05 -6.85
CA GLY A 125 -1.40 -4.19 -7.94
C GLY A 125 -0.81 -4.91 -9.16
N ALA A 126 -1.60 -5.73 -9.83
CA ALA A 126 -1.26 -6.33 -11.11
C ALA A 126 -2.14 -5.70 -12.20
N GLN A 127 -1.51 -5.07 -13.21
CA GLN A 127 -2.19 -4.40 -14.31
C GLN A 127 -1.91 -5.07 -15.65
N VAL A 128 -2.90 -5.12 -16.53
CA VAL A 128 -2.75 -5.51 -17.94
C VAL A 128 -3.30 -4.39 -18.80
N GLY A 129 -2.48 -3.81 -19.67
CA GLY A 129 -2.89 -2.68 -20.50
C GLY A 129 -3.39 -1.47 -19.71
N GLY A 130 -2.82 -1.22 -18.52
CA GLY A 130 -3.23 -0.15 -17.61
C GLY A 130 -4.48 -0.43 -16.78
N VAL A 131 -5.11 -1.61 -16.94
CA VAL A 131 -6.28 -2.02 -16.15
C VAL A 131 -5.85 -2.95 -15.03
N SER A 132 -6.19 -2.62 -13.78
CA SER A 132 -5.93 -3.50 -12.63
C SER A 132 -6.79 -4.77 -12.71
N VAL A 133 -6.13 -5.92 -12.81
CA VAL A 133 -6.78 -7.24 -12.92
C VAL A 133 -6.76 -8.03 -11.61
N ALA A 134 -5.81 -7.73 -10.72
CA ALA A 134 -5.71 -8.27 -9.36
C ALA A 134 -4.92 -7.33 -8.45
N GLY A 135 -5.02 -7.50 -7.14
CA GLY A 135 -4.18 -6.78 -6.19
C GLY A 135 -4.39 -7.19 -4.74
N ALA A 136 -3.49 -6.74 -3.89
CA ALA A 136 -3.55 -6.89 -2.44
C ALA A 136 -3.04 -5.63 -1.73
N VAL A 137 -3.65 -5.33 -0.58
CA VAL A 137 -3.27 -4.26 0.34
C VAL A 137 -3.10 -4.86 1.72
N ALA A 138 -1.92 -4.73 2.32
CA ALA A 138 -1.63 -5.24 3.65
C ALA A 138 -1.61 -4.09 4.67
N ASP A 139 -2.57 -4.11 5.60
CA ASP A 139 -2.55 -3.27 6.80
C ASP A 139 -1.44 -3.77 7.73
N VAL A 140 -0.33 -3.01 7.77
CA VAL A 140 0.90 -3.44 8.43
C VAL A 140 0.69 -3.59 9.95
N VAL A 141 -0.08 -2.70 10.56
CA VAL A 141 -0.29 -2.71 12.02
C VAL A 141 -1.44 -3.65 12.38
N GLY A 142 -2.52 -3.62 11.61
CA GLY A 142 -3.71 -4.43 11.86
C GLY A 142 -3.51 -5.92 11.52
N GLY A 143 -2.46 -6.29 10.78
CA GLY A 143 -2.17 -7.69 10.44
C GLY A 143 -3.20 -8.29 9.48
N LYS A 144 -3.80 -7.46 8.63
CA LYS A 144 -4.85 -7.85 7.67
C LYS A 144 -4.36 -7.67 6.25
N VAL A 145 -4.70 -8.60 5.38
CA VAL A 145 -4.45 -8.50 3.94
C VAL A 145 -5.78 -8.49 3.20
N TYR A 146 -6.06 -7.39 2.52
CA TYR A 146 -7.23 -7.21 1.67
C TYR A 146 -6.81 -7.54 0.24
N SER A 147 -7.59 -8.34 -0.49
CA SER A 147 -7.21 -8.75 -1.85
C SER A 147 -8.42 -8.90 -2.77
N ALA A 148 -8.20 -8.71 -4.07
CA ALA A 148 -9.25 -8.88 -5.07
C ALA A 148 -8.67 -9.29 -6.43
N ALA A 149 -9.53 -9.88 -7.25
CA ALA A 149 -9.25 -10.15 -8.67
C ALA A 149 -10.54 -10.06 -9.49
N VAL A 150 -10.40 -9.69 -10.77
CA VAL A 150 -11.53 -9.60 -11.72
C VAL A 150 -12.31 -10.91 -11.72
N GLY A 151 -13.61 -10.82 -11.47
CA GLY A 151 -14.53 -11.97 -11.42
C GLY A 151 -14.37 -12.89 -10.20
N ARG A 152 -13.53 -12.55 -9.21
CA ARG A 152 -13.22 -13.40 -8.04
C ARG A 152 -13.59 -12.77 -6.68
N GLY A 153 -14.28 -11.64 -6.69
CA GLY A 153 -14.66 -10.90 -5.48
C GLY A 153 -13.47 -10.32 -4.72
N ALA A 154 -13.77 -9.68 -3.59
CA ALA A 154 -12.80 -9.11 -2.67
C ALA A 154 -12.84 -9.85 -1.32
N HIS A 155 -11.69 -10.07 -0.71
CA HIS A 155 -11.53 -10.82 0.53
C HIS A 155 -10.62 -10.07 1.49
N VAL A 156 -10.75 -10.36 2.77
CA VAL A 156 -9.75 -10.01 3.79
C VAL A 156 -9.32 -11.27 4.51
N THR A 157 -8.02 -11.40 4.70
CA THR A 157 -7.38 -12.50 5.43
C THR A 157 -6.67 -11.93 6.64
N ASP A 158 -6.90 -12.55 7.80
CA ASP A 158 -6.24 -12.25 9.07
C ASP A 158 -5.99 -13.54 9.86
N ALA A 159 -5.62 -13.43 11.14
CA ALA A 159 -5.33 -14.57 12.00
C ALA A 159 -6.52 -15.53 12.19
N GLN A 160 -7.74 -15.08 11.92
CA GLN A 160 -8.97 -15.86 12.05
C GLN A 160 -9.36 -16.57 10.73
N GLY A 161 -8.64 -16.29 9.64
CA GLY A 161 -8.86 -16.90 8.33
C GLY A 161 -9.24 -15.86 7.27
N SER A 162 -9.83 -16.34 6.17
CA SER A 162 -10.26 -15.49 5.05
C SER A 162 -11.77 -15.33 5.02
N ARG A 163 -12.25 -14.11 4.77
CA ARG A 163 -13.67 -13.81 4.61
C ARG A 163 -13.91 -12.87 3.43
N GLU A 164 -15.05 -13.05 2.77
CA GLU A 164 -15.46 -12.19 1.66
C GLU A 164 -15.84 -10.78 2.16
N LEU A 165 -15.60 -9.77 1.32
CA LEU A 165 -15.93 -8.38 1.56
C LEU A 165 -17.16 -7.95 0.75
N ARG A 166 -17.95 -7.08 1.38
CA ARG A 166 -19.05 -6.33 0.76
C ARG A 166 -19.01 -4.90 1.29
N CYS A 167 -19.37 -3.95 0.44
CA CYS A 167 -19.64 -2.59 0.89
C CYS A 167 -20.96 -2.54 1.67
N THR A 168 -21.21 -1.41 2.33
CA THR A 168 -22.49 -1.15 2.99
C THR A 168 -23.61 -0.94 1.96
N GLY A 169 -24.84 -1.32 2.29
CA GLY A 169 -26.03 -1.03 1.49
C GLY A 169 -26.69 0.30 1.86
N VAL A 170 -25.93 1.38 2.01
CA VAL A 170 -26.47 2.70 2.34
C VAL A 170 -26.93 3.37 1.04
N ASP A 171 -28.21 3.73 0.98
CA ASP A 171 -28.81 4.36 -0.21
C ASP A 171 -28.89 5.90 -0.11
N GLU A 172 -28.88 6.44 1.12
CA GLU A 172 -28.96 7.88 1.37
C GLU A 172 -27.59 8.47 1.72
N LEU A 173 -27.18 9.52 1.00
CA LEU A 173 -25.90 10.19 1.24
C LEU A 173 -25.80 10.77 2.66
N SER A 174 -26.91 11.28 3.20
CA SER A 174 -27.05 11.80 4.57
C SER A 174 -26.75 10.77 5.66
N MET A 175 -26.76 9.48 5.31
CA MET A 175 -26.46 8.36 6.21
C MET A 175 -25.05 7.78 5.99
N SER A 176 -24.30 8.29 5.01
CA SER A 176 -22.95 7.83 4.67
C SER A 176 -21.89 8.41 5.61
N LEU A 177 -20.90 7.59 5.97
CA LEU A 177 -19.64 8.02 6.57
C LEU A 177 -18.61 8.26 5.47
N LEU A 178 -18.12 9.48 5.31
CA LEU A 178 -17.21 9.85 4.22
C LEU A 178 -15.75 9.78 4.68
N GLY A 179 -14.94 8.93 4.03
CA GLY A 179 -13.47 8.98 4.13
C GLY A 179 -12.89 9.99 3.14
N THR A 180 -11.90 10.79 3.56
CA THR A 180 -11.22 11.75 2.67
C THR A 180 -9.74 11.89 2.99
N GLY A 181 -8.98 12.53 2.09
CA GLY A 181 -7.57 12.82 2.23
C GLY A 181 -7.16 14.05 1.43
N PHE A 182 -5.98 14.60 1.73
CA PHE A 182 -5.45 15.79 1.06
C PHE A 182 -4.14 15.45 0.36
N GLY A 183 -4.08 15.65 -0.96
CA GLY A 183 -2.86 15.47 -1.72
C GLY A 183 -1.80 16.51 -1.35
N TYR A 184 -0.54 16.30 -1.75
CA TYR A 184 0.55 17.18 -1.32
C TYR A 184 0.48 18.61 -1.89
N SER A 185 0.05 18.78 -3.15
CA SER A 185 0.06 20.08 -3.81
C SER A 185 -0.98 21.04 -3.23
N THR A 186 -0.58 22.29 -2.96
CA THR A 186 -1.43 23.33 -2.37
C THR A 186 -2.71 23.56 -3.17
N ARG A 187 -2.60 23.63 -4.51
CA ARG A 187 -3.75 23.75 -5.41
C ARG A 187 -4.71 22.57 -5.29
N ARG A 188 -4.22 21.33 -5.22
CA ARG A 188 -5.08 20.15 -5.05
C ARG A 188 -5.75 20.15 -3.68
N ARG A 189 -5.03 20.53 -2.62
CA ARG A 189 -5.60 20.68 -1.27
C ARG A 189 -6.72 21.69 -1.21
N ALA A 190 -6.55 22.86 -1.83
CA ALA A 190 -7.59 23.88 -1.89
C ALA A 190 -8.84 23.37 -2.61
N ALA A 191 -8.68 22.68 -3.74
CA ALA A 191 -9.79 22.07 -4.46
C ALA A 191 -10.50 20.98 -3.62
N GLN A 192 -9.74 20.10 -2.98
CA GLN A 192 -10.29 19.05 -2.11
C GLN A 192 -11.00 19.64 -0.88
N ALA A 193 -10.51 20.75 -0.34
CA ALA A 193 -11.14 21.44 0.79
C ALA A 193 -12.50 22.04 0.38
N ALA A 194 -12.59 22.61 -0.82
CA ALA A 194 -13.85 23.10 -1.36
C ALA A 194 -14.87 21.96 -1.57
N VAL A 195 -14.43 20.81 -2.08
CA VAL A 195 -15.29 19.61 -2.19
C VAL A 195 -15.77 19.16 -0.82
N LEU A 196 -14.87 19.06 0.17
CA LEU A 196 -15.23 18.68 1.53
C LEU A 196 -16.24 19.64 2.14
N ALA A 197 -16.04 20.95 2.00
CA ALA A 197 -16.97 21.96 2.49
C ALA A 197 -18.38 21.80 1.90
N GLY A 198 -18.47 21.44 0.61
CA GLY A 198 -19.75 21.14 -0.04
C GLY A 198 -20.40 19.83 0.42
N MET A 199 -19.60 18.82 0.76
CA MET A 199 -20.10 17.50 1.19
C MET A 199 -20.49 17.44 2.66
N LEU A 200 -19.84 18.21 3.53
CA LEU A 200 -20.11 18.22 4.98
C LEU A 200 -21.60 18.32 5.37
N PRO A 201 -22.44 19.19 4.77
CA PRO A 201 -23.86 19.25 5.11
C PRO A 201 -24.69 18.10 4.50
N MET A 202 -24.14 17.31 3.58
CA MET A 202 -24.86 16.28 2.84
C MET A 202 -24.61 14.86 3.37
N VAL A 203 -23.55 14.65 4.16
CA VAL A 203 -23.15 13.34 4.70
C VAL A 203 -23.37 13.27 6.20
N ARG A 204 -23.40 12.06 6.75
CA ARG A 204 -23.57 11.87 8.19
C ARG A 204 -22.40 12.41 8.99
N ASP A 205 -21.19 12.08 8.55
CA ASP A 205 -19.93 12.44 9.21
C ASP A 205 -18.74 12.23 8.25
N VAL A 206 -17.56 12.74 8.62
CA VAL A 206 -16.33 12.65 7.84
C VAL A 206 -15.18 12.07 8.68
N ARG A 207 -14.34 11.24 8.07
CA ARG A 207 -13.07 10.75 8.62
C ARG A 207 -11.91 11.13 7.70
N ARG A 208 -10.78 11.49 8.31
CA ARG A 208 -9.51 11.76 7.66
C ARG A 208 -8.41 11.06 8.43
#